data_AF-W1YDY3-F1
#
_entry.id   AF-W1YDY3-F1
#
_cell.length_a   1.000
_cell.length_b   1.000
_cell.length_c   1.000
_cell.angle_alpha   90.00
_cell.angle_beta   90.00
_cell.angle_gamma   90.00
#
_symmetry.space_group_name_H-M   'P 1'
#
loop_
_entity.id
_entity.type
_entity.pdbx_description
1 polymer ?
#
loop_
_entity_poly.entity_id
_entity_poly.type
_entity_poly.pdbx_seq_one_letter_code
_entity_poly.pdbx_strand_id
1 'polypeptide(L)'
;SGTDTAQTIKSHHNVGGLPEDMQFELIEPLNTLYKDEVRALGTELGMPDHIVWRQPFPGPGLAIRVMGEITEEKLETVRESDAILREEIAKAGLDR
;
A
#
# COMPACT_ATOMS: atom_id res chain seq x y z
N SER A 1 24.55 9.25 2.89
CA SER A 1 25.39 8.68 3.97
C SER A 1 24.49 7.80 4.81
N GLY A 2 24.40 6.52 4.43
CA GLY A 2 23.61 5.54 5.16
C GLY A 2 24.49 4.89 6.21
N THR A 3 24.34 5.29 7.47
CA THR A 3 24.86 4.54 8.62
C THR A 3 24.05 4.93 9.86
N ASP A 4 23.64 3.90 10.62
CA ASP A 4 23.32 3.91 12.05
C ASP A 4 21.91 4.28 12.55
N THR A 5 20.95 4.59 11.69
CA THR A 5 19.54 4.77 12.11
C THR A 5 18.53 4.13 11.15
N ALA A 6 18.89 3.00 10.53
CA ALA A 6 17.91 2.10 9.96
C ALA A 6 17.10 1.50 11.13
N GLN A 7 16.19 2.30 11.68
CA GLN A 7 15.20 1.87 12.66
C GLN A 7 14.54 0.63 12.09
N THR A 8 14.85 -0.51 12.70
CA THR A 8 14.04 -1.72 12.76
C THR A 8 13.10 -1.85 11.56
N ILE A 9 13.69 -2.01 10.37
CA ILE A 9 12.91 -2.32 9.16
C ILE A 9 12.12 -3.57 9.53
N LYS A 10 10.78 -3.45 9.55
CA LYS A 10 9.88 -4.52 9.97
C LYS A 10 10.15 -5.73 9.09
N SER A 11 10.98 -6.65 9.60
CA SER A 11 11.47 -7.84 8.90
C SER A 11 10.41 -8.92 8.76
N HIS A 12 9.17 -8.62 9.09
CA HIS A 12 8.06 -9.55 9.07
C HIS A 12 6.95 -8.85 8.33
N HIS A 13 6.58 -9.37 7.14
CA HIS A 13 5.20 -9.39 6.64
C HIS A 13 5.03 -10.02 5.24
N ASN A 14 6.00 -10.79 4.70
CA ASN A 14 5.79 -11.46 3.39
C ASN A 14 5.86 -12.99 3.42
N VAL A 15 6.42 -13.59 4.49
CA VAL A 15 6.43 -15.05 4.69
C VAL A 15 5.67 -15.40 5.98
N GLY A 16 4.46 -14.87 6.11
CA GLY A 16 3.52 -15.28 7.14
C GLY A 16 2.41 -16.10 6.49
N GLY A 17 2.45 -17.43 6.61
CA GLY A 17 1.30 -18.27 6.26
C GLY A 17 1.31 -18.91 4.86
N LEU A 18 2.47 -19.11 4.24
CA LEU A 18 2.53 -20.05 3.11
C LEU A 18 2.34 -21.49 3.63
N PRO A 19 1.52 -22.33 2.97
CA PRO A 19 1.50 -23.77 3.18
C PRO A 19 2.91 -24.38 3.26
N GLU A 20 3.09 -25.35 4.17
CA GLU A 20 4.40 -25.94 4.50
C GLU A 20 5.10 -26.60 3.29
N ASP A 21 4.33 -27.02 2.29
CA ASP A 21 4.77 -27.66 1.06
C ASP A 21 5.21 -26.67 -0.04
N MET A 22 5.01 -25.36 0.16
CA MET A 22 5.50 -24.33 -0.77
C MET A 22 6.88 -23.81 -0.36
N GLN A 23 7.89 -24.14 -1.18
CA GLN A 23 9.27 -23.70 -1.02
C GLN A 23 9.61 -22.65 -2.07
N PHE A 24 9.73 -21.39 -1.65
CA PHE A 24 10.16 -20.28 -2.50
C PHE A 24 11.40 -19.61 -1.93
N GLU A 25 12.27 -19.12 -2.83
CA GLU A 25 13.34 -18.21 -2.46
C GLU A 25 12.82 -16.77 -2.44
N LEU A 26 12.98 -16.09 -1.31
CA LEU A 26 12.55 -14.71 -1.15
C LEU A 26 13.60 -13.74 -1.72
N ILE A 27 13.23 -12.99 -2.75
CA ILE A 27 14.07 -11.94 -3.35
C ILE A 27 13.40 -10.57 -3.09
N GLU A 28 14.04 -9.72 -2.28
CA GLU A 28 13.53 -8.39 -1.90
C GLU A 28 14.46 -7.26 -2.39
N PRO A 29 14.47 -6.94 -3.70
CA PRO A 29 15.46 -6.02 -4.28
C PRO A 29 15.29 -4.56 -3.83
N LEU A 30 14.18 -4.23 -3.18
CA LEU A 30 13.86 -2.88 -2.70
C LEU A 30 14.05 -2.73 -1.19
N ASN A 31 14.58 -3.74 -0.48
CA ASN A 31 14.63 -3.76 0.99
C ASN A 31 15.57 -2.71 1.61
N THR A 32 16.48 -2.12 0.82
CA THR A 32 17.38 -1.04 1.23
C THR A 32 16.86 0.35 0.87
N LEU A 33 15.71 0.45 0.20
CA LEU A 33 15.15 1.72 -0.25
C LEU A 33 14.03 2.20 0.68
N TYR A 34 14.00 3.50 0.93
CA TYR A 34 12.86 4.19 1.54
C TYR A 34 11.73 4.41 0.53
N LYS A 35 10.54 4.79 1.01
CA LYS A 35 9.33 4.89 0.17
C LYS A 35 9.43 5.95 -0.92
N ASP A 36 10.08 7.06 -0.63
CA ASP A 36 10.39 8.13 -1.58
C ASP A 36 11.39 7.68 -2.65
N GLU A 37 12.42 6.92 -2.28
CA GLU A 37 13.38 6.32 -3.22
C GLU A 37 12.69 5.30 -4.15
N VAL A 38 11.80 4.45 -3.61
CA VAL A 38 10.98 3.53 -4.40
C VAL A 38 10.06 4.28 -5.38
N ARG A 39 9.52 5.44 -4.97
CA ARG A 39 8.68 6.29 -5.85
C ARG A 39 9.49 6.91 -6.98
N ALA A 40 10.69 7.43 -6.67
CA ALA A 40 11.59 7.98 -7.68
C ALA A 40 11.98 6.90 -8.70
N LEU A 41 12.33 5.69 -8.23
CA LEU A 41 12.60 4.55 -9.10
C LEU A 41 11.41 4.21 -9.99
N GLY A 42 10.19 4.14 -9.45
CA GLY A 42 8.98 3.88 -10.23
C GLY A 42 8.75 4.92 -11.34
N THR A 43 9.04 6.18 -11.07
CA THR A 43 8.94 7.27 -12.05
C THR A 43 9.97 7.10 -13.18
N GLU A 44 11.21 6.81 -12.84
CA GLU A 44 12.30 6.57 -13.81
C GLU A 44 12.01 5.34 -14.69
N LEU A 45 11.36 4.32 -14.14
CA LEU A 45 10.90 3.14 -14.88
C LEU A 45 9.66 3.41 -15.75
N GLY A 46 9.14 4.64 -15.77
CA GLY A 46 7.99 5.03 -16.59
C GLY A 46 6.63 4.57 -16.05
N MET A 47 6.52 4.28 -14.75
CA MET A 47 5.22 3.97 -14.15
C MET A 47 4.30 5.20 -14.18
N PRO A 48 2.97 5.02 -14.39
CA PRO A 48 2.03 6.13 -14.34
C PRO A 48 2.06 6.84 -12.98
N ASP A 49 2.07 8.18 -13.01
CA ASP A 49 2.18 9.04 -11.83
C ASP A 49 1.10 8.71 -10.77
N HIS A 50 -0.14 8.49 -11.22
CA HIS A 50 -1.27 8.13 -10.36
C HIS A 50 -1.10 6.79 -9.61
N ILE A 51 -0.19 5.91 -10.05
CA ILE A 51 0.16 4.66 -9.35
C ILE A 51 1.26 4.92 -8.33
N VAL A 52 2.30 5.66 -8.72
CA VAL A 52 3.45 5.99 -7.87
C VAL A 52 3.03 6.79 -6.64
N TRP A 53 2.13 7.75 -6.85
CA TRP A 53 1.66 8.68 -5.82
C TRP A 53 0.35 8.25 -5.16
N ARG A 54 -0.23 7.12 -5.57
CA ARG A 54 -1.44 6.59 -4.94
C ARG A 54 -1.26 6.48 -3.43
N GLN A 55 -2.29 6.90 -2.70
CA GLN A 55 -2.32 6.74 -1.24
C GLN A 55 -2.14 5.26 -0.86
N PRO A 56 -1.42 4.96 0.23
CA PRO A 56 -1.31 3.60 0.74
C PRO A 56 -2.70 3.02 1.02
N PHE A 57 -2.90 1.76 0.63
CA PHE A 57 -4.12 1.02 0.92
C PHE A 57 -3.78 -0.17 1.83
N PRO A 58 -4.49 -0.36 2.95
CA PRO A 58 -4.16 -1.39 3.93
C PRO A 58 -4.43 -2.80 3.38
N GLY A 59 -3.67 -3.79 3.84
CA GLY A 59 -3.82 -5.20 3.42
C GLY A 59 -5.24 -5.76 3.58
N PRO A 60 -5.91 -5.58 4.74
CA PRO A 60 -7.31 -6.00 4.90
C PRO A 60 -8.33 -5.14 4.13
N GLY A 61 -7.89 -4.08 3.46
CA GLY A 61 -8.72 -3.25 2.59
C GLY A 61 -9.84 -2.48 3.28
N LEU A 62 -11.03 -2.45 2.68
CA LEU A 62 -12.19 -1.73 3.21
C LEU A 62 -12.74 -2.34 4.50
N ALA A 63 -12.40 -3.60 4.81
CA ALA A 63 -12.88 -4.30 6.00
C ALA A 63 -12.59 -3.53 7.30
N ILE A 64 -11.40 -2.94 7.42
CA ILE A 64 -11.03 -2.16 8.62
C ILE A 64 -11.74 -0.80 8.71
N ARG A 65 -12.42 -0.39 7.63
CA ARG A 65 -13.17 0.87 7.56
C ARG A 65 -14.67 0.65 7.82
N VAL A 66 -15.11 -0.61 7.95
CA VAL A 66 -16.49 -0.95 8.32
C VAL A 66 -16.56 -1.11 9.84
N MET A 67 -17.45 -0.36 10.48
CA MET A 67 -17.67 -0.48 11.92
C MET A 67 -18.55 -1.69 12.24
N GLY A 68 -18.01 -2.58 13.08
CA GLY A 68 -18.68 -3.82 13.50
C GLY A 68 -18.61 -4.91 12.44
N GLU A 69 -19.67 -5.72 12.33
CA GLU A 69 -19.74 -6.80 11.35
C GLU A 69 -19.64 -6.28 9.91
N ILE A 70 -18.85 -6.98 9.10
CA ILE A 70 -18.62 -6.71 7.68
C ILE A 70 -19.74 -7.39 6.88
N THR A 71 -20.61 -6.57 6.31
CA THR A 71 -21.72 -7.02 5.44
C THR A 71 -21.57 -6.39 4.06
N GLU A 72 -22.14 -7.03 3.03
CA GLU A 72 -22.08 -6.50 1.65
C GLU A 72 -22.67 -5.09 1.54
N GLU A 73 -23.80 -4.85 2.21
CA GLU A 73 -24.47 -3.53 2.24
C GLU A 73 -23.55 -2.43 2.80
N LYS A 74 -22.84 -2.72 3.91
CA LYS A 74 -21.88 -1.77 4.49
C LYS A 74 -20.66 -1.58 3.59
N LEU A 75 -20.17 -2.65 2.96
CA LEU A 75 -19.05 -2.57 2.02
C LEU A 75 -19.40 -1.71 0.81
N GLU A 76 -20.61 -1.83 0.27
CA GLU A 76 -21.09 -0.99 -0.83
C GLU A 76 -21.09 0.49 -0.43
N THR A 77 -21.66 0.79 0.74
CA THR A 77 -21.70 2.16 1.28
C THR A 77 -20.29 2.75 1.43
N VAL A 78 -19.36 1.98 2.01
CA VAL A 78 -17.96 2.44 2.21
C VAL A 78 -17.23 2.58 0.87
N ARG A 79 -17.51 1.71 -0.11
CA ARG A 79 -16.91 1.77 -1.45
C ARG A 79 -17.35 3.01 -2.21
N GLU A 80 -18.64 3.33 -2.19
CA GLU A 80 -19.19 4.54 -2.79
C GLU A 80 -18.63 5.79 -2.09
N SER A 81 -18.63 5.80 -0.75
CA SER A 81 -18.09 6.91 0.04
C SER A 81 -16.60 7.17 -0.24
N ASP A 82 -15.78 6.11 -0.31
CA ASP A 82 -14.35 6.22 -0.64
C ASP A 82 -14.12 6.71 -2.07
N ALA A 83 -14.94 6.27 -3.03
CA ALA A 83 -14.86 6.72 -4.41
C ALA A 83 -15.13 8.22 -4.54
N ILE A 84 -16.23 8.69 -3.95
CA ILE A 84 -16.59 10.11 -3.93
C ILE A 84 -15.49 10.94 -3.27
N LEU A 85 -15.00 10.51 -2.10
CA LEU A 85 -13.93 11.23 -1.40
C LEU A 85 -12.67 11.37 -2.27
N ARG A 86 -12.21 10.27 -2.90
CA ARG A 86 -11.03 10.30 -3.76
C ARG A 86 -11.23 11.19 -4.98
N GLU A 87 -12.41 11.16 -5.59
CA GLU A 87 -12.74 11.99 -6.74
C GLU A 87 -12.75 13.48 -6.37
N GLU A 88 -13.36 13.85 -5.25
CA GLU A 88 -13.41 15.25 -4.80
C GLU A 88 -12.04 15.78 -4.37
N ILE A 89 -11.21 14.96 -3.71
CA ILE A 89 -9.82 15.31 -3.38
C ILE A 89 -8.99 15.54 -4.65
N ALA A 90 -9.15 14.68 -5.67
CA ALA A 90 -8.47 14.85 -6.95
C ALA A 90 -8.95 16.10 -7.71
N LYS A 91 -10.27 16.35 -7.75
CA LYS A 91 -10.83 17.58 -8.35
C LYS A 91 -10.33 18.85 -7.66
N ALA A 92 -10.07 18.79 -6.36
CA ALA A 92 -9.51 19.89 -5.59
C ALA A 92 -7.97 20.04 -5.75
N GLY A 93 -7.29 19.11 -6.44
CA GLY A 93 -5.84 19.11 -6.59
C GLY A 93 -5.08 18.81 -5.28
N LEU A 94 -5.68 18.03 -4.38
CA LEU A 94 -5.14 17.70 -3.05
C LEU A 94 -4.67 16.24 -2.95
N ASP A 95 -4.50 15.55 -4.07
CA ASP A 95 -4.17 14.12 -4.17
C ASP A 95 -2.66 13.84 -4.18
N ARG A 96 -1.82 14.85 -3.93
CA ARG A 96 -0.35 14.78 -3.84
C ARG A 96 0.19 15.14 -2.46
#